data_AF-A0A972Z9N1-F1
#
_entry.id   AF-A0A972Z9N1-F1
#
_cell.length_a   1.000
_cell.length_b   1.000
_cell.length_c   1.000
_cell.angle_alpha   90.00
_cell.angle_beta   90.00
_cell.angle_gamma   90.00
#
_symmetry.space_group_name_H-M   'P 1'
#
loop_
_entity.id
_entity.type
_entity.pdbx_description
1 polymer ?
#
loop_
_entity_poly.entity_id
_entity_poly.type
_entity_poly.pdbx_seq_one_letter_code
_entity_poly.pdbx_strand_id
1 'polypeptide(L)'
;MAFYFPLIDFRMDSDDFLISDNLRIDRKPYDLDKAKILLRLSEHDRLSLKRTEFWAIVDEKGLSSADAYIKTLLLAFHIVGPIRATTFFKFQDYKTVSVFHERFYYNEKDTFIRCGVQELRQTSAFCNELLRIYRRNKRLQTAMVNTYFACVTRQWKVAYICLSAALETMLTYESSPGITKRLAKTYACLTEQTKRKRNGVYRRFISLYGIRSRIIHGKYRGLRNRDRNLTLLSEFSDLLRKLWQTVLSNKEHCRELEKGDDNRKAYFAKLERKYQPPQVKIKHI
;
A
#
# COMPACT_ATOMS: atom_id res chain seq x y z
N MET A 1 24.97 12.48 -4.80
CA MET A 1 24.73 12.44 -3.35
C MET A 1 23.69 11.37 -3.08
N ALA A 2 23.82 10.60 -2.00
CA ALA A 2 22.99 9.43 -1.75
C ALA A 2 22.39 9.45 -0.34
N PHE A 3 21.12 9.06 -0.24
CA PHE A 3 20.40 8.87 1.01
C PHE A 3 20.28 7.39 1.32
N TYR A 4 20.47 7.02 2.58
CA TYR A 4 20.42 5.64 3.03
C TYR A 4 19.28 5.46 4.04
N PHE A 5 18.44 4.48 3.79
CA PHE A 5 17.29 4.14 4.62
C PHE A 5 17.43 2.68 5.07
N PRO A 6 17.60 2.41 6.38
CA PRO A 6 17.66 1.05 6.87
C PRO A 6 16.30 0.38 6.62
N LEU A 7 16.31 -0.82 6.04
CA LEU A 7 15.13 -1.66 5.87
C LEU A 7 15.09 -2.69 6.99
N ILE A 8 14.53 -2.28 8.13
CA ILE A 8 14.40 -3.11 9.33
C ILE A 8 13.37 -4.21 9.06
N ASP A 9 13.67 -5.42 9.53
CA ASP A 9 12.88 -6.65 9.35
C ASP A 9 12.75 -7.14 7.90
N PHE A 10 13.43 -6.49 6.96
CA PHE A 10 13.43 -6.90 5.56
C PHE A 10 14.45 -8.00 5.30
N ARG A 11 14.08 -8.96 4.44
CA ARG A 11 14.93 -10.07 4.01
C ARG A 11 14.79 -10.24 2.49
N MET A 12 15.89 -10.41 1.77
CA MET A 12 15.90 -10.78 0.37
C MET A 12 16.97 -11.83 0.06
N ASP A 13 16.82 -12.53 -1.07
CA ASP A 13 17.76 -13.59 -1.50
C ASP A 13 19.00 -13.05 -2.25
N SER A 14 18.97 -11.80 -2.69
CA SER A 14 20.09 -11.15 -3.38
C SER A 14 20.90 -10.29 -2.40
N ASP A 15 22.16 -10.04 -2.71
CA ASP A 15 22.95 -9.04 -1.99
C ASP A 15 22.60 -7.62 -2.44
N ASP A 16 22.22 -7.44 -3.70
CA ASP A 16 21.77 -6.15 -4.22
C ASP A 16 20.61 -6.30 -5.24
N PHE A 17 19.85 -5.23 -5.41
CA PHE A 17 18.79 -5.16 -6.42
C PHE A 17 18.50 -3.72 -6.84
N LEU A 18 18.52 -3.45 -8.14
CA LEU A 18 18.15 -2.14 -8.70
C LEU A 18 16.63 -2.04 -8.86
N ILE A 19 15.99 -1.13 -8.11
CA ILE A 19 14.54 -0.90 -8.17
C ILE A 19 14.19 0.10 -9.29
N SER A 20 14.97 1.17 -9.40
CA SER A 20 14.87 2.21 -10.44
C SER A 20 16.22 2.89 -10.60
N ASP A 21 16.38 3.75 -11.61
CA ASP A 21 17.64 4.48 -11.89
C ASP A 21 18.24 5.21 -10.66
N ASN A 22 17.39 5.62 -9.71
CA ASN A 22 17.81 6.36 -8.53
C ASN A 22 17.51 5.62 -7.21
N LEU A 23 17.09 4.36 -7.25
CA LEU A 23 16.78 3.59 -6.04
C LEU A 23 17.24 2.16 -6.20
N ARG A 24 18.09 1.73 -5.27
CA ARG A 24 18.53 0.34 -5.14
C ARG A 24 18.42 -0.14 -3.72
N ILE A 25 18.41 -1.44 -3.55
CA ILE A 25 18.51 -2.11 -2.26
C ILE A 25 19.86 -2.82 -2.24
N ASP A 26 20.61 -2.65 -1.17
CA ASP A 26 21.94 -3.20 -1.03
C ASP A 26 22.08 -3.81 0.37
N ARG A 27 22.69 -4.98 0.47
CA ARG A 27 23.05 -5.64 1.72
C ARG A 27 24.29 -5.00 2.35
N LYS A 28 25.02 -4.18 1.58
CA LYS A 28 26.16 -3.46 2.11
C LYS A 28 25.72 -2.55 3.26
N PRO A 29 26.27 -2.73 4.47
CA PRO A 29 25.90 -1.88 5.59
C PRO A 29 26.36 -0.46 5.31
N TYR A 30 25.48 0.50 5.57
CA TYR A 30 25.91 1.87 5.80
C TYR A 30 26.91 1.86 6.96
N ASP A 31 28.05 2.53 6.78
CA ASP A 31 29.10 2.58 7.80
C ASP A 31 28.62 3.42 8.99
N LEU A 32 28.00 2.71 9.94
CA LEU A 32 27.41 3.25 11.15
C LEU A 32 28.47 3.96 12.00
N ASP A 33 29.70 3.46 12.04
CA ASP A 33 30.78 4.04 12.85
C ASP A 33 31.21 5.43 12.35
N LYS A 34 31.02 5.72 11.05
CA LYS A 34 31.22 7.06 10.49
C LYS A 34 30.12 8.05 10.85
N ALA A 35 28.95 7.58 11.27
CA ALA A 35 27.84 8.43 11.67
C ALA A 35 28.07 8.98 13.09
N LYS A 36 28.72 10.15 13.17
CA LYS A 36 28.98 10.91 14.42
C LYS A 36 27.76 11.10 15.34
N ILE A 37 26.54 10.95 14.81
CA ILE A 37 25.27 11.17 15.49
C ILE A 37 24.70 9.90 16.18
N LEU A 38 25.29 8.71 16.01
CA LEU A 38 24.82 7.49 16.68
C LEU A 38 24.75 7.59 18.21
N LEU A 39 25.60 8.43 18.82
CA LEU A 39 25.56 8.69 20.25
C LEU A 39 24.23 9.32 20.71
N ARG A 40 23.50 10.01 19.82
CA ARG A 40 22.19 10.62 20.08
C ARG A 40 21.02 9.65 19.97
N LEU A 41 21.24 8.47 19.39
CA LEU A 41 20.21 7.45 19.28
C LEU A 41 20.09 6.66 20.60
N SER A 42 18.89 6.16 20.89
CA SER A 42 18.70 5.24 22.00
C SER A 42 19.52 3.95 21.78
N GLU A 43 19.84 3.24 22.86
CA GLU A 43 20.52 1.95 22.74
C GLU A 43 19.71 0.95 21.89
N HIS A 44 18.39 0.94 22.07
CA HIS A 44 17.46 0.12 21.28
C HIS A 44 17.55 0.41 19.77
N ASP A 45 17.60 1.69 19.39
CA ASP A 45 17.71 2.08 17.98
C ASP A 45 19.06 1.70 17.39
N ARG A 46 20.15 1.88 18.15
CA ARG A 46 21.49 1.43 17.74
C ARG A 46 21.53 -0.08 17.53
N LEU A 47 20.93 -0.85 18.43
CA LEU A 47 20.86 -2.31 18.30
C LEU A 47 20.04 -2.72 17.06
N SER A 48 18.92 -2.04 16.79
CA SER A 48 18.11 -2.28 15.60
C SER A 48 18.87 -1.98 14.30
N LEU A 49 19.62 -0.87 14.26
CA LEU A 49 20.47 -0.50 13.14
C LEU A 49 21.61 -1.49 12.91
N LYS A 50 22.28 -1.94 13.99
CA LYS A 50 23.37 -2.95 13.90
C LYS A 50 22.88 -4.29 13.35
N ARG A 51 21.61 -4.63 13.54
CA ARG A 51 20.98 -5.85 13.01
C ARG A 51 20.40 -5.68 11.59
N THR A 52 20.42 -4.46 11.06
CA THR A 52 19.88 -4.17 9.73
C THR A 52 20.85 -4.67 8.67
N GLU A 53 20.41 -5.66 7.90
CA GLU A 53 21.19 -6.25 6.81
C GLU A 53 21.05 -5.45 5.52
N PHE A 54 19.88 -4.87 5.25
CA PHE A 54 19.56 -4.27 3.97
C PHE A 54 19.25 -2.79 4.08
N TRP A 55 19.69 -2.03 3.08
CA TRP A 55 19.56 -0.59 3.00
C TRP A 55 18.97 -0.20 1.65
N ALA A 56 17.93 0.62 1.67
CA ALA A 56 17.49 1.32 0.47
C ALA A 56 18.37 2.54 0.28
N ILE A 57 19.01 2.63 -0.89
CA ILE A 57 19.92 3.69 -1.28
C ILE A 57 19.24 4.50 -2.37
N VAL A 58 19.01 5.79 -2.11
CA VAL A 58 18.38 6.72 -3.04
C VAL A 58 19.41 7.74 -3.52
N ASP A 59 19.73 7.71 -4.81
CA ASP A 59 20.64 8.68 -5.42
C ASP A 59 19.88 9.97 -5.76
N GLU A 60 20.33 11.11 -5.21
CA GLU A 60 19.65 12.40 -5.31
C GLU A 60 19.60 12.98 -6.73
N LYS A 61 20.37 12.43 -7.68
CA LYS A 61 20.58 13.04 -8.99
C LYS A 61 19.26 13.20 -9.74
N GLY A 62 18.80 14.45 -9.85
CA GLY A 62 17.55 14.79 -10.53
C GLY A 62 16.27 14.42 -9.76
N LEU A 63 16.37 14.19 -8.44
CA LEU A 63 15.22 13.86 -7.60
C LEU A 63 14.59 15.11 -6.97
N SER A 64 13.26 15.11 -6.89
CA SER A 64 12.52 16.11 -6.12
C SER A 64 12.44 15.78 -4.62
N SER A 65 12.45 14.49 -4.25
CA SER A 65 12.37 14.05 -2.86
C SER A 65 12.79 12.59 -2.70
N ALA A 66 13.85 12.33 -1.92
CA ALA A 66 14.24 10.96 -1.56
C ALA A 66 13.17 10.25 -0.71
N ASP A 67 12.45 11.02 0.12
CA ASP A 67 11.38 10.52 0.98
C ASP A 67 10.20 9.96 0.15
N ALA A 68 9.91 10.56 -1.01
CA ALA A 68 8.89 10.02 -1.90
C ALA A 68 9.27 8.63 -2.45
N TYR A 69 10.55 8.43 -2.80
CA TYR A 69 11.03 7.14 -3.32
C TYR A 69 10.95 6.03 -2.29
N ILE A 70 11.40 6.29 -1.06
CA ILE A 70 11.32 5.28 0.00
C ILE A 70 9.86 4.97 0.37
N LYS A 71 8.97 5.97 0.42
CA LYS A 71 7.54 5.73 0.69
C LYS A 71 6.89 4.90 -0.42
N THR A 72 7.23 5.19 -1.68
CA THR A 72 6.75 4.42 -2.82
C THR A 72 7.30 2.99 -2.82
N LEU A 73 8.57 2.79 -2.45
CA LEU A 73 9.16 1.46 -2.30
C LEU A 73 8.44 0.63 -1.24
N LEU A 74 8.24 1.19 -0.04
CA LEU A 74 7.55 0.50 1.05
C LEU A 74 6.10 0.15 0.69
N LEU A 75 5.42 1.06 -0.03
CA LEU A 75 4.09 0.78 -0.55
C LEU A 75 4.11 -0.30 -1.64
N ALA A 76 5.09 -0.30 -2.53
CA ALA A 76 5.24 -1.34 -3.55
C ALA A 76 5.48 -2.70 -2.92
N PHE A 77 6.30 -2.79 -1.88
CA PHE A 77 6.47 -4.01 -1.08
C PHE A 77 5.14 -4.50 -0.52
N HIS A 78 4.39 -3.61 0.14
CA HIS A 78 3.07 -3.94 0.68
C HIS A 78 2.09 -4.44 -0.38
N ILE A 79 2.09 -3.84 -1.58
CA ILE A 79 1.21 -4.28 -2.66
C ILE A 79 1.61 -5.65 -3.19
N VAL A 80 2.90 -5.91 -3.43
CA VAL A 80 3.40 -7.21 -3.93
C VAL A 80 3.10 -8.32 -2.93
N GLY A 81 3.45 -8.12 -1.66
CA GLY A 81 3.41 -9.17 -0.67
C GLY A 81 3.27 -8.63 0.76
N PRO A 82 2.97 -9.48 1.74
CA PRO A 82 3.12 -9.16 3.16
C PRO A 82 4.60 -9.06 3.56
N ILE A 83 5.40 -8.33 2.78
CA ILE A 83 6.81 -8.09 3.05
C ILE A 83 6.90 -7.12 4.21
N ARG A 84 7.48 -7.56 5.33
CA ARG A 84 7.77 -6.69 6.46
C ARG A 84 8.99 -5.84 6.09
N ALA A 85 8.78 -4.54 5.98
CA ALA A 85 9.85 -3.57 5.79
C ALA A 85 9.47 -2.30 6.56
N THR A 86 10.39 -1.85 7.41
CA THR A 86 10.20 -0.67 8.23
C THR A 86 11.45 0.19 8.15
N THR A 87 11.28 1.51 8.17
CA THR A 87 12.41 2.43 8.24
C THR A 87 12.11 3.56 9.22
N PHE A 88 13.10 3.93 10.00
CA PHE A 88 12.98 4.95 11.07
C PHE A 88 13.95 6.10 10.91
N PHE A 89 14.91 5.97 10.00
CA PHE A 89 16.04 6.86 9.90
C PHE A 89 16.33 7.12 8.44
N LYS A 90 16.71 8.35 8.13
CA LYS A 90 17.30 8.72 6.86
C LYS A 90 18.70 9.23 7.13
N PHE A 91 19.65 8.64 6.44
CA PHE A 91 21.06 8.98 6.53
C PHE A 91 21.52 9.69 5.27
N GLN A 92 22.36 10.71 5.43
CA GLN A 92 22.90 11.54 4.35
C GLN A 92 24.40 11.73 4.58
N ASP A 93 25.22 11.50 3.54
CA ASP A 93 26.68 11.70 3.53
C ASP A 93 27.48 11.05 4.68
N TYR A 94 27.20 9.78 4.99
CA TYR A 94 27.91 9.01 6.03
C TYR A 94 27.86 9.63 7.47
N LYS A 95 27.17 10.76 7.69
CA LYS A 95 27.28 11.57 8.91
C LYS A 95 25.96 12.13 9.44
N THR A 96 25.02 12.47 8.57
CA THR A 96 23.78 13.17 8.95
C THR A 96 22.64 12.17 9.13
N VAL A 97 21.86 12.30 10.20
CA VAL A 97 20.67 11.48 10.48
C VAL A 97 19.47 12.37 10.70
N SER A 98 18.37 12.09 10.01
CA SER A 98 17.04 12.58 10.35
C SER A 98 16.14 11.42 10.72
N VAL A 99 15.30 11.61 11.73
CA VAL A 99 14.28 10.64 12.10
C VAL A 99 13.20 10.61 11.02
N PHE A 100 12.99 9.45 10.41
CA PHE A 100 12.10 9.22 9.28
C PHE A 100 11.23 8.00 9.58
N HIS A 101 10.11 8.20 10.28
CA HIS A 101 9.30 7.10 10.80
C HIS A 101 8.24 6.62 9.79
N GLU A 102 8.46 5.44 9.20
CA GLU A 102 7.50 4.78 8.32
C GLU A 102 7.39 3.31 8.66
N ARG A 103 6.17 2.82 8.85
CA ARG A 103 5.91 1.40 9.18
C ARG A 103 4.86 0.85 8.25
N PHE A 104 5.12 -0.32 7.68
CA PHE A 104 4.11 -1.08 6.93
C PHE A 104 3.84 -2.38 7.68
N TYR A 105 2.74 -2.39 8.44
CA TYR A 105 2.33 -3.55 9.23
C TYR A 105 1.35 -4.45 8.48
N TYR A 106 1.50 -5.77 8.64
CA TYR A 106 0.40 -6.72 8.52
C TYR A 106 0.54 -7.83 9.57
N ASN A 107 -0.60 -8.26 10.11
CA ASN A 107 -0.73 -9.04 11.34
C ASN A 107 -1.04 -10.54 11.12
N GLU A 108 -0.75 -11.31 12.16
CA GLU A 108 -1.18 -12.68 12.54
C GLU A 108 -0.37 -13.92 12.17
N LYS A 109 0.61 -13.89 11.27
CA LYS A 109 1.57 -14.99 11.18
C LYS A 109 2.98 -14.43 11.06
N ASP A 110 3.80 -14.64 12.10
CA ASP A 110 5.18 -14.17 12.25
C ASP A 110 6.19 -14.75 11.26
N THR A 111 5.73 -15.13 10.08
CA THR A 111 6.64 -15.52 9.01
C THR A 111 7.25 -14.26 8.42
N PHE A 112 8.52 -14.00 8.76
CA PHE A 112 9.39 -13.15 7.97
C PHE A 112 9.41 -13.72 6.55
N ILE A 113 8.62 -13.15 5.65
CA ILE A 113 8.57 -13.60 4.27
C ILE A 113 9.77 -12.98 3.56
N ARG A 114 10.68 -13.86 3.16
CA ARG A 114 11.82 -13.47 2.35
C ARG A 114 11.35 -13.03 0.97
N CYS A 115 11.84 -11.88 0.51
CA CYS A 115 11.54 -11.35 -0.82
C CYS A 115 12.44 -12.03 -1.86
N GLY A 116 11.86 -12.88 -2.69
CA GLY A 116 12.56 -13.52 -3.80
C GLY A 116 12.77 -12.57 -4.98
N VAL A 117 13.53 -13.04 -5.98
CA VAL A 117 13.85 -12.24 -7.18
C VAL A 117 12.59 -11.87 -7.97
N GLN A 118 11.57 -12.74 -8.00
CA GLN A 118 10.32 -12.47 -8.70
C GLN A 118 9.54 -11.34 -8.02
N GLU A 119 9.42 -11.38 -6.69
CA GLU A 119 8.80 -10.34 -5.89
C GLU A 119 9.55 -9.02 -6.05
N LEU A 120 10.89 -9.03 -6.02
CA LEU A 120 11.71 -7.84 -6.26
C LEU A 120 11.48 -7.21 -7.64
N ARG A 121 11.41 -8.04 -8.70
CA ARG A 121 11.08 -7.56 -10.05
C ARG A 121 9.69 -6.94 -10.11
N GLN A 122 8.71 -7.55 -9.45
CA GLN A 122 7.36 -7.01 -9.37
C GLN A 122 7.33 -5.71 -8.56
N THR A 123 8.07 -5.64 -7.44
CA THR A 123 8.22 -4.44 -6.63
C THR A 123 8.84 -3.33 -7.44
N SER A 124 9.88 -3.60 -8.24
CA SER A 124 10.48 -2.62 -9.15
C SER A 124 9.47 -2.09 -10.16
N ALA A 125 8.74 -2.97 -10.85
CA ALA A 125 7.72 -2.55 -11.81
C ALA A 125 6.64 -1.68 -11.15
N PHE A 126 6.13 -2.09 -9.99
CA PHE A 126 5.11 -1.34 -9.25
C PHE A 126 5.64 -0.03 -8.67
N CYS A 127 6.87 -0.01 -8.16
CA CYS A 127 7.51 1.20 -7.65
C CYS A 127 7.64 2.25 -8.75
N ASN A 128 8.08 1.86 -9.95
CA ASN A 128 8.20 2.77 -11.09
C ASN A 128 6.84 3.34 -11.54
N GLU A 129 5.80 2.51 -11.58
CA GLU A 129 4.45 2.97 -11.90
C GLU A 129 3.86 3.87 -10.82
N LEU A 130 4.09 3.57 -9.54
CA LEU A 130 3.67 4.42 -8.43
C LEU A 130 4.41 5.76 -8.39
N LEU A 131 5.70 5.79 -8.73
CA LEU A 131 6.46 7.04 -8.89
C LEU A 131 5.89 7.90 -10.03
N ARG A 132 5.49 7.26 -11.13
CA ARG A 132 4.79 7.94 -12.24
C ARG A 132 3.45 8.51 -11.80
N ILE A 133 2.65 7.74 -11.05
CA ILE A 133 1.38 8.20 -10.46
C ILE A 133 1.63 9.37 -9.50
N TYR A 134 2.66 9.28 -8.65
CA TYR A 134 3.01 10.30 -7.68
C TYR A 134 3.27 11.66 -8.34
N ARG A 135 4.02 11.67 -9.45
CA ARG A 135 4.38 12.89 -10.19
C ARG A 135 3.20 13.54 -10.91
N ARG A 136 2.17 12.77 -11.28
CA ARG A 136 1.02 13.30 -12.03
C ARG A 136 0.03 14.09 -11.19
N ASN A 137 0.07 13.93 -9.86
CA ASN A 137 -0.80 14.63 -8.91
C ASN A 137 -2.30 14.54 -9.28
N LYS A 138 -2.75 13.31 -9.57
CA LYS A 138 -4.13 13.00 -9.94
C LYS A 138 -4.79 12.09 -8.91
N ARG A 139 -6.01 11.67 -9.21
CA ARG A 139 -6.83 10.78 -8.38
C ARG A 139 -6.10 9.52 -7.90
N LEU A 140 -5.30 8.85 -8.73
CA LEU A 140 -4.53 7.68 -8.28
C LEU A 140 -3.45 8.04 -7.26
N GLN A 141 -2.88 9.24 -7.30
CA GLN A 141 -1.99 9.72 -6.25
C GLN A 141 -2.75 9.88 -4.93
N THR A 142 -3.97 10.44 -4.95
CA THR A 142 -4.82 10.51 -3.75
C THR A 142 -5.12 9.11 -3.18
N ALA A 143 -5.40 8.12 -4.03
CA ALA A 143 -5.57 6.73 -3.59
C ALA A 143 -4.28 6.17 -2.97
N MET A 144 -3.13 6.45 -3.60
CA MET A 144 -1.82 6.02 -3.15
C MET A 144 -1.50 6.59 -1.76
N VAL A 145 -1.70 7.89 -1.57
CA VAL A 145 -1.49 8.60 -0.29
C VAL A 145 -2.38 8.03 0.80
N ASN A 146 -3.67 7.81 0.51
CA ASN A 146 -4.59 7.19 1.46
C ASN A 146 -4.18 5.75 1.81
N THR A 147 -3.71 4.97 0.83
CA THR A 147 -3.20 3.61 1.08
C THR A 147 -2.01 3.66 2.04
N TYR A 148 -1.05 4.53 1.74
CA TYR A 148 0.12 4.73 2.58
C TYR A 148 -0.26 5.19 4.01
N PHE A 149 -1.18 6.14 4.16
CA PHE A 149 -1.65 6.58 5.49
C PHE A 149 -2.32 5.46 6.28
N ALA A 150 -3.00 4.54 5.59
CA ALA A 150 -3.58 3.38 6.24
C ALA A 150 -2.52 2.42 6.80
N CYS A 151 -1.36 2.33 6.16
CA CYS A 151 -0.28 1.43 6.57
C CYS A 151 0.51 1.95 7.78
N VAL A 152 0.63 3.27 7.90
CA VAL A 152 1.48 3.91 8.93
C VAL A 152 0.70 4.30 10.20
N THR A 153 -0.64 4.36 10.14
CA THR A 153 -1.45 4.75 11.29
C THR A 153 -1.53 3.65 12.36
N ARG A 154 -1.49 4.06 13.63
CA ARG A 154 -1.58 3.15 14.78
C ARG A 154 -3.02 2.75 15.12
N GLN A 155 -4.00 3.53 14.65
CA GLN A 155 -5.40 3.29 14.96
C GLN A 155 -6.07 2.51 13.84
N TRP A 156 -6.49 1.27 14.12
CA TRP A 156 -7.11 0.39 13.12
C TRP A 156 -8.31 1.02 12.43
N LYS A 157 -9.08 1.87 13.14
CA LYS A 157 -10.23 2.59 12.57
C LYS A 157 -9.80 3.61 11.52
N VAL A 158 -8.75 4.38 11.83
CA VAL A 158 -8.18 5.37 10.89
C VAL A 158 -7.64 4.63 9.67
N ALA A 159 -6.95 3.50 9.87
CA ALA A 159 -6.49 2.65 8.77
C ALA A 159 -7.67 2.23 7.88
N TYR A 160 -8.75 1.75 8.48
CA TYR A 160 -9.94 1.32 7.75
C TYR A 160 -10.56 2.44 6.91
N ILE A 161 -10.65 3.66 7.46
CA ILE A 161 -11.17 4.83 6.74
C ILE A 161 -10.24 5.20 5.58
N CYS A 162 -8.93 5.23 5.79
CA CYS A 162 -7.95 5.51 4.74
C CYS A 162 -7.99 4.45 3.62
N LEU A 163 -8.06 3.15 3.94
CA LEU A 163 -8.25 2.09 2.95
C LEU A 163 -9.55 2.26 2.17
N SER A 164 -10.63 2.65 2.85
CA SER A 164 -11.94 2.88 2.21
C SER A 164 -11.87 4.06 1.25
N ALA A 165 -11.24 5.16 1.68
CA ALA A 165 -11.03 6.34 0.86
C ALA A 165 -10.17 6.03 -0.37
N ALA A 166 -9.12 5.21 -0.23
CA ALA A 166 -8.32 4.75 -1.35
C ALA A 166 -9.15 3.95 -2.37
N LEU A 167 -9.95 2.98 -1.91
CA LEU A 167 -10.86 2.21 -2.76
C LEU A 167 -11.89 3.09 -3.47
N GLU A 168 -12.55 3.98 -2.73
CA GLU A 168 -13.52 4.94 -3.28
C GLU A 168 -12.87 5.82 -4.34
N THR A 169 -11.68 6.35 -4.07
CA THR A 169 -10.91 7.17 -5.01
C THR A 169 -10.62 6.40 -6.30
N MET A 170 -10.29 5.10 -6.20
CA MET A 170 -10.03 4.29 -7.38
C MET A 170 -11.30 3.91 -8.14
N LEU A 171 -12.43 3.69 -7.47
CA LEU A 171 -13.60 3.04 -8.07
C LEU A 171 -14.81 3.96 -8.31
N THR A 172 -14.91 5.12 -7.64
CA THR A 172 -16.05 6.04 -7.77
C THR A 172 -16.00 6.82 -9.08
N TYR A 173 -17.11 6.87 -9.81
CA TYR A 173 -17.24 7.66 -11.05
C TYR A 173 -18.55 8.45 -11.11
N GLU A 174 -19.38 8.37 -10.06
CA GLU A 174 -20.62 9.15 -9.94
C GLU A 174 -21.12 9.22 -8.49
N SER A 175 -21.79 10.34 -8.18
CA SER A 175 -22.40 10.63 -6.88
C SER A 175 -23.89 10.26 -6.89
N SER A 176 -24.20 8.96 -6.94
CA SER A 176 -25.59 8.47 -6.89
C SER A 176 -25.84 7.57 -5.65
N PRO A 177 -27.10 7.38 -5.20
CA PRO A 177 -27.41 6.49 -4.07
C PRO A 177 -26.96 5.04 -4.31
N GLY A 178 -26.57 4.30 -3.27
CA GLY A 178 -26.17 2.89 -3.40
C GLY A 178 -24.69 2.65 -3.70
N ILE A 179 -23.82 3.59 -3.29
CA ILE A 179 -22.37 3.58 -3.53
C ILE A 179 -21.71 2.23 -3.21
N THR A 180 -22.04 1.59 -2.08
CA THR A 180 -21.45 0.31 -1.66
C THR A 180 -21.65 -0.80 -2.70
N LYS A 181 -22.85 -0.93 -3.27
CA LYS A 181 -23.14 -1.97 -4.29
C LYS A 181 -22.42 -1.67 -5.60
N ARG A 182 -22.36 -0.39 -6.00
CA ARG A 182 -21.60 0.02 -7.19
C ARG A 182 -20.12 -0.28 -7.03
N LEU A 183 -19.50 0.20 -5.97
CA LEU A 183 -18.08 -0.07 -5.68
C LEU A 183 -17.78 -1.57 -5.64
N ALA A 184 -18.62 -2.37 -4.97
CA ALA A 184 -18.46 -3.83 -4.92
C ALA A 184 -18.56 -4.46 -6.32
N LYS A 185 -19.50 -4.01 -7.15
CA LYS A 185 -19.69 -4.51 -8.52
C LYS A 185 -18.50 -4.15 -9.40
N THR A 186 -18.05 -2.91 -9.35
CA THR A 186 -16.89 -2.42 -10.11
C THR A 186 -15.62 -3.13 -9.69
N TYR A 187 -15.37 -3.26 -8.37
CA TYR A 187 -14.25 -4.03 -7.83
C TYR A 187 -14.26 -5.48 -8.33
N ALA A 188 -15.40 -6.17 -8.22
CA ALA A 188 -15.52 -7.55 -8.64
C ALA A 188 -15.26 -7.73 -10.13
N CYS A 189 -15.82 -6.86 -11.00
CA CYS A 189 -15.60 -6.96 -12.44
C CYS A 189 -14.17 -6.65 -12.85
N LEU A 190 -13.51 -5.73 -12.14
CA LEU A 190 -12.14 -5.34 -12.41
C LEU A 190 -11.13 -6.41 -11.97
N THR A 191 -11.37 -7.06 -10.82
CA THR A 191 -10.40 -7.96 -10.18
C THR A 191 -10.65 -9.45 -10.45
N GLU A 192 -11.80 -9.83 -11.02
CA GLU A 192 -12.17 -11.22 -11.28
C GLU A 192 -12.76 -11.45 -12.67
N GLN A 193 -12.42 -12.58 -13.27
CA GLN A 193 -12.88 -12.93 -14.62
C GLN A 193 -14.18 -13.73 -14.63
N THR A 194 -14.37 -14.64 -13.66
CA THR A 194 -15.51 -15.56 -13.68
C THR A 194 -16.66 -15.07 -12.81
N LYS A 195 -17.91 -15.33 -13.24
CA LYS A 195 -19.13 -14.96 -12.48
C LYS A 195 -19.11 -15.48 -11.04
N ARG A 196 -18.65 -16.72 -10.84
CA ARG A 196 -18.54 -17.34 -9.50
C ARG A 196 -17.60 -16.55 -8.60
N LYS A 197 -16.39 -16.21 -9.07
CA LYS A 197 -15.42 -15.42 -8.31
C LYS A 197 -15.91 -14.00 -8.07
N ARG A 198 -16.47 -13.34 -9.10
CA ARG A 198 -17.11 -12.01 -8.98
C ARG A 198 -18.15 -11.98 -7.87
N ASN A 199 -19.04 -12.97 -7.81
CA ASN A 199 -20.07 -13.05 -6.77
C ASN A 199 -19.49 -13.22 -5.36
N GLY A 200 -18.45 -14.04 -5.20
CA GLY A 200 -17.77 -14.22 -3.92
C GLY A 200 -17.13 -12.91 -3.43
N VAL A 201 -16.37 -12.27 -4.32
CA VAL A 201 -15.70 -10.99 -4.05
C VAL A 201 -16.69 -9.87 -3.80
N TYR A 202 -17.79 -9.79 -4.57
CA TYR A 202 -18.85 -8.80 -4.38
C TYR A 202 -19.45 -8.87 -2.96
N ARG A 203 -19.78 -10.08 -2.49
CA ARG A 203 -20.32 -10.28 -1.12
C ARG A 203 -19.28 -9.91 -0.06
N ARG A 204 -18.03 -10.34 -0.24
CA ARG A 204 -16.92 -10.02 0.67
C ARG A 204 -16.71 -8.51 0.77
N PHE A 205 -16.67 -7.80 -0.36
CA PHE A 205 -16.54 -6.36 -0.42
C PHE A 205 -17.66 -5.65 0.34
N ILE A 206 -18.93 -6.01 0.09
CA ILE A 206 -20.08 -5.39 0.79
C ILE A 206 -19.95 -5.57 2.30
N SER A 207 -19.61 -6.78 2.75
CA SER A 207 -19.44 -7.08 4.18
C SER A 207 -18.37 -6.19 4.83
N LEU A 208 -17.18 -6.15 4.22
CA LEU A 208 -16.05 -5.37 4.73
C LEU A 208 -16.31 -3.87 4.63
N TYR A 209 -16.84 -3.38 3.52
CA TYR A 209 -17.15 -1.96 3.36
C TYR A 209 -18.26 -1.49 4.32
N GLY A 210 -19.17 -2.38 4.74
CA GLY A 210 -20.15 -2.09 5.79
C GLY A 210 -19.54 -1.66 7.13
N ILE A 211 -18.29 -2.09 7.43
CA ILE A 211 -17.58 -1.72 8.65
C ILE A 211 -17.25 -0.22 8.67
N ARG A 212 -16.91 0.38 7.52
CA ARG A 212 -16.68 1.83 7.36
C ARG A 212 -17.86 2.64 7.90
N SER A 213 -19.08 2.28 7.49
CA SER A 213 -20.31 2.94 7.96
C SER A 213 -20.44 2.88 9.48
N ARG A 214 -20.18 1.70 10.09
CA ARG A 214 -20.21 1.53 11.55
C ARG A 214 -19.18 2.39 12.27
N ILE A 215 -17.98 2.56 11.69
CA ILE A 215 -16.93 3.42 12.25
C ILE A 215 -17.38 4.89 12.21
N ILE A 216 -17.81 5.38 11.04
CA ILE A 216 -18.19 6.79 10.83
C ILE A 216 -19.38 7.18 11.72
N HIS A 217 -20.38 6.31 11.87
CA HIS A 217 -21.56 6.59 12.70
C HIS A 217 -21.38 6.24 14.18
N GLY A 218 -20.15 5.98 14.66
CA GLY A 218 -19.89 5.67 16.07
C GLY A 218 -20.45 4.32 16.56
N LYS A 219 -21.06 3.52 15.68
CA LYS A 219 -21.62 2.17 15.96
C LYS A 219 -20.54 1.08 16.10
N TYR A 220 -19.29 1.47 16.37
CA TYR A 220 -18.17 0.55 16.62
C TYR A 220 -18.16 0.00 18.06
N ARG A 221 -19.08 0.42 18.95
CA ARG A 221 -19.20 -0.16 20.30
C ARG A 221 -19.46 -1.67 20.29
N GLY A 222 -20.01 -2.21 19.20
CA GLY A 222 -20.16 -3.66 18.96
C GLY A 222 -18.97 -4.31 18.24
N LEU A 223 -17.84 -3.61 18.12
CA LEU A 223 -16.56 -4.08 17.56
C LEU A 223 -15.51 -4.12 18.69
N ARG A 224 -15.85 -4.70 19.85
CA ARG A 224 -14.94 -4.71 21.02
C ARG A 224 -13.82 -5.74 20.91
N ASN A 225 -14.01 -6.78 20.11
CA ASN A 225 -12.98 -7.80 19.90
C ASN A 225 -11.88 -7.22 18.98
N ARG A 226 -10.74 -6.88 19.57
CA ARG A 226 -9.59 -6.27 18.89
C ARG A 226 -9.04 -7.17 17.80
N ASP A 227 -8.85 -8.45 18.09
CA ASP A 227 -8.26 -9.41 17.15
C ASP A 227 -9.14 -9.55 15.92
N ARG A 228 -10.45 -9.73 16.11
CA ARG A 228 -11.42 -9.73 15.01
C ARG A 228 -11.36 -8.47 14.15
N ASN A 229 -11.18 -7.29 14.76
CA ASN A 229 -11.08 -6.04 13.98
C ASN A 229 -9.79 -5.99 13.18
N LEU A 230 -8.69 -6.51 13.73
CA LEU A 230 -7.41 -6.59 13.02
C LEU A 230 -7.51 -7.57 11.86
N THR A 231 -8.14 -8.74 12.04
CA THR A 231 -8.45 -9.68 10.94
C THR A 231 -9.27 -8.99 9.84
N LEU A 232 -10.35 -8.28 10.20
CA LEU A 232 -11.18 -7.58 9.21
C LEU A 232 -10.43 -6.46 8.49
N LEU A 233 -9.57 -5.72 9.20
CA LEU A 233 -8.71 -4.71 8.59
C LEU A 233 -7.71 -5.34 7.62
N SER A 234 -7.14 -6.47 8.01
CA SER A 234 -6.23 -7.28 7.20
C SER A 234 -6.91 -7.74 5.91
N GLU A 235 -8.13 -8.29 6.01
CA GLU A 235 -8.92 -8.70 4.86
C GLU A 235 -9.25 -7.54 3.92
N PHE A 236 -9.50 -6.36 4.48
CA PHE A 236 -9.79 -5.16 3.71
C PHE A 236 -8.53 -4.59 3.03
N SER A 237 -7.38 -4.66 3.70
CA SER A 237 -6.08 -4.38 3.12
C SER A 237 -5.81 -5.29 1.92
N ASP A 238 -6.09 -6.59 2.03
CA ASP A 238 -5.95 -7.53 0.91
C ASP A 238 -6.84 -7.19 -0.29
N LEU A 239 -8.07 -6.70 -0.05
CA LEU A 239 -8.91 -6.22 -1.15
C LEU A 239 -8.22 -5.06 -1.89
N LEU A 240 -7.72 -4.07 -1.16
CA LEU A 240 -7.06 -2.91 -1.77
C LEU A 240 -5.73 -3.31 -2.44
N ARG A 241 -4.93 -4.18 -1.84
CA ARG A 241 -3.70 -4.73 -2.43
C ARG A 241 -4.00 -5.40 -3.77
N LYS A 242 -5.02 -6.26 -3.83
CA LYS A 242 -5.44 -6.91 -5.09
C LYS A 242 -5.89 -5.90 -6.14
N LEU A 243 -6.59 -4.83 -5.73
CA LEU A 243 -6.97 -3.77 -6.66
C LEU A 243 -5.74 -3.03 -7.20
N TRP A 244 -4.79 -2.66 -6.34
CA TRP A 244 -3.53 -2.06 -6.76
C TRP A 244 -2.76 -2.97 -7.70
N GLN A 245 -2.60 -4.25 -7.37
CA GLN A 245 -1.96 -5.24 -8.24
C GLN A 245 -2.63 -5.27 -9.61
N THR A 246 -3.96 -5.29 -9.65
CA THR A 246 -4.74 -5.28 -10.91
C THR A 246 -4.46 -4.01 -11.72
N VAL A 247 -4.49 -2.84 -11.07
CA VAL A 247 -4.29 -1.54 -11.72
C VAL A 247 -2.86 -1.34 -12.20
N LEU A 248 -1.86 -1.73 -11.40
CA LEU A 248 -0.45 -1.55 -11.73
C LEU A 248 0.05 -2.58 -12.74
N SER A 249 -0.56 -3.77 -12.80
CA SER A 249 -0.20 -4.81 -13.78
C SER A 249 -0.81 -4.56 -15.17
N ASN A 250 -1.75 -3.62 -15.30
CA ASN A 250 -2.42 -3.32 -16.56
C ASN A 250 -2.40 -1.81 -16.86
N LYS A 251 -1.60 -1.41 -17.85
CA LYS A 251 -1.47 -0.01 -18.29
C LYS A 251 -2.79 0.62 -18.69
N GLU A 252 -3.73 -0.16 -19.26
CA GLU A 252 -5.07 0.33 -19.59
C GLU A 252 -5.83 0.72 -18.32
N HIS A 253 -5.90 -0.16 -17.31
CA HIS A 253 -6.56 0.14 -16.04
C HIS A 253 -5.99 1.42 -15.42
N CYS A 254 -4.67 1.53 -15.32
CA CYS A 254 -4.02 2.71 -14.78
C CYS A 254 -4.39 3.98 -15.58
N ARG A 255 -4.36 3.92 -16.92
CA ARG A 255 -4.70 5.06 -17.78
C ARG A 255 -6.17 5.48 -17.63
N GLU A 256 -7.11 4.54 -17.67
CA GLU A 256 -8.54 4.84 -17.62
C GLU A 256 -8.95 5.40 -16.25
N LEU A 257 -8.36 4.90 -15.16
CA LEU A 257 -8.65 5.39 -13.81
C LEU A 257 -8.16 6.82 -13.53
N GLU A 258 -7.16 7.30 -14.29
CA GLU A 258 -6.67 8.70 -14.22
C GLU A 258 -7.47 9.68 -15.08
N LYS A 259 -8.43 9.20 -15.88
CA LYS A 259 -9.32 10.09 -16.65
C LYS A 259 -10.41 10.69 -15.75
N GLY A 260 -11.13 11.67 -16.28
CA GLY A 260 -12.31 12.27 -15.65
C GLY A 260 -13.47 11.27 -15.49
N ASP A 261 -14.48 11.68 -14.72
CA ASP A 261 -15.57 10.81 -14.29
C ASP A 261 -16.39 10.21 -15.45
N ASP A 262 -16.69 10.97 -16.50
CA ASP A 262 -17.45 10.47 -17.67
C ASP A 262 -16.72 9.34 -18.40
N ASN A 263 -15.41 9.50 -18.60
CA ASN A 263 -14.58 8.47 -19.23
C ASN A 263 -14.52 7.20 -18.38
N ARG A 264 -14.38 7.36 -17.06
CA ARG A 264 -14.39 6.24 -16.12
C ARG A 264 -15.73 5.55 -16.08
N LYS A 265 -16.84 6.30 -16.10
CA LYS A 265 -18.20 5.76 -16.15
C LYS A 265 -18.38 4.90 -17.40
N ALA A 266 -17.98 5.41 -18.57
CA ALA A 266 -18.01 4.65 -19.81
C ALA A 266 -17.13 3.39 -19.74
N TYR A 267 -15.94 3.51 -19.14
CA TYR A 267 -15.03 2.39 -18.94
C TYR A 267 -15.62 1.29 -18.05
N PHE A 268 -16.14 1.64 -16.88
CA PHE A 268 -16.73 0.69 -15.95
C PHE A 268 -18.03 0.08 -16.49
N ALA A 269 -18.85 0.84 -17.22
CA ALA A 269 -20.03 0.30 -17.89
C ALA A 269 -19.68 -0.82 -18.88
N LYS A 270 -18.54 -0.71 -19.59
CA LYS A 270 -18.03 -1.78 -20.46
C LYS A 270 -17.58 -3.00 -19.66
N LEU A 271 -16.80 -2.81 -18.59
CA LEU A 271 -16.32 -3.89 -17.73
C LEU A 271 -17.46 -4.65 -17.04
N GLU A 272 -18.50 -3.94 -16.65
CA GLU A 272 -19.65 -4.50 -15.92
C GLU A 272 -20.72 -5.10 -16.85
N ARG A 273 -20.53 -5.02 -18.17
CA ARG A 273 -21.52 -5.47 -19.16
C ARG A 273 -21.87 -6.94 -18.91
N LYS A 274 -23.19 -7.23 -18.85
CA LYS A 274 -23.77 -8.56 -18.56
C LYS A 274 -23.52 -9.11 -17.14
N TYR A 275 -22.85 -8.36 -16.26
CA TYR A 275 -22.71 -8.78 -14.87
C TYR A 275 -23.89 -8.32 -14.02
N GLN A 276 -24.71 -9.27 -13.59
CA GLN A 276 -25.76 -9.07 -12.61
C GLN A 276 -25.30 -9.65 -11.26
N PRO A 277 -24.98 -8.79 -10.26
CA PRO A 277 -24.55 -9.27 -8.96
C PRO A 277 -25.72 -9.94 -8.21
N PRO A 278 -25.43 -10.88 -7.29
CA PRO A 278 -26.45 -11.50 -6.47
C PRO A 278 -27.13 -10.45 -5.57
N GLN A 279 -28.40 -10.66 -5.25
CA GLN A 279 -29.05 -9.87 -4.22
C GLN A 279 -28.38 -10.14 -2.87
N VAL A 280 -27.89 -9.07 -2.25
CA VAL A 280 -27.30 -9.10 -0.91
C VAL A 280 -28.08 -8.09 -0.08
N LYS A 281 -28.72 -8.58 0.97
CA LYS A 281 -29.31 -7.72 2.00
C LYS A 281 -28.14 -7.03 2.71
N ILE A 282 -27.97 -5.74 2.42
CA ILE A 282 -27.16 -4.90 3.30
C ILE A 282 -27.96 -4.84 4.58
N LYS A 283 -27.43 -5.42 5.66
CA LYS A 283 -28.02 -5.23 6.98
C LYS A 283 -27.85 -3.75 7.28
N HIS A 284 -28.87 -2.95 6.95
CA HIS A 284 -28.99 -1.58 7.39
C HIS A 284 -29.12 -1.65 8.91
N ILE A 285 -28.10 -1.14 9.60
CA ILE A 285 -28.07 -1.02 11.06
C ILE A 285 -27.99 0.46 11.37
#